data_AF-A0A2V1HW09-F1
#
_entry.id   AF-A0A2V1HW09-F1
#
_cell.length_a   1.000
_cell.length_b   1.000
_cell.length_c   1.000
_cell.angle_alpha   90.00
_cell.angle_beta   90.00
_cell.angle_gamma   90.00
#
_symmetry.space_group_name_H-M   'P 1'
#
loop_
_entity.id
_entity.type
_entity.pdbx_description
1 polymer ?
#
loop_
_entity_poly.entity_id
_entity_poly.type
_entity_poly.pdbx_seq_one_letter_code
_entity_poly.pdbx_strand_id
1 'polypeptide(L)'
;MTIAKAVIRSVLALAFIGMGIAHFRAGPAKTMARMIPPALRGRDPRTPARLVALTGACEIAGGVGLVVPRTRPAAAVALMVFLVAVFPANAYASEHPERFGPVATPFWPRLGGQILLIGLLGATLVA
;
A
#
# COMPACT_ATOMS: atom_id res chain seq x y z
N MET A 1 4.70 8.81 -24.56
CA MET A 1 3.90 8.62 -23.32
C MET A 1 2.62 9.43 -23.46
N THR A 2 1.45 8.79 -23.39
CA THR A 2 0.18 9.50 -23.50
C THR A 2 -0.07 10.35 -22.25
N ILE A 3 -0.81 11.46 -22.40
CA ILE A 3 -1.22 12.34 -21.28
C ILE A 3 -1.93 11.52 -20.20
N ALA A 4 -2.80 10.59 -20.60
CA ALA A 4 -3.50 9.69 -19.69
C ALA A 4 -2.54 8.88 -18.79
N LYS A 5 -1.48 8.28 -19.36
CA LYS A 5 -0.48 7.53 -18.58
C LYS A 5 0.30 8.42 -17.62
N ALA A 6 0.58 9.66 -18.02
CA ALA A 6 1.23 10.63 -17.15
C ALA A 6 0.32 11.00 -15.97
N VAL A 7 -0.96 11.28 -16.22
CA VAL A 7 -1.96 11.59 -15.18
C VAL A 7 -2.12 10.43 -14.21
N ILE A 8 -2.37 9.21 -14.71
CA ILE A 8 -2.53 8.01 -13.88
C ILE A 8 -1.30 7.85 -12.97
N ARG A 9 -0.10 7.98 -13.52
CA ARG A 9 1.13 7.83 -12.76
C ARG A 9 1.29 8.90 -11.68
N SER A 10 1.00 10.17 -12.00
CA SER A 10 1.07 11.25 -11.02
C SER A 10 0.06 11.04 -9.89
N VAL A 11 -1.16 10.63 -10.21
CA VAL A 11 -2.20 10.33 -9.21
C VAL A 11 -1.76 9.17 -8.31
N LEU A 12 -1.28 8.06 -8.89
CA LEU A 12 -0.79 6.92 -8.12
C LEU A 12 0.43 7.29 -7.26
N ALA A 13 1.38 8.06 -7.80
CA ALA A 13 2.54 8.51 -7.05
C ALA A 13 2.14 9.33 -5.82
N LEU A 14 1.25 10.32 -6.00
CA LEU A 14 0.74 11.13 -4.90
C LEU A 14 -0.02 10.28 -3.88
N ALA A 15 -0.84 9.33 -4.32
CA ALA A 15 -1.58 8.44 -3.43
C ALA A 15 -0.65 7.57 -2.58
N PHE A 16 0.33 6.89 -3.19
CA PHE A 16 1.29 6.06 -2.46
C PHE A 16 2.19 6.88 -1.53
N ILE A 17 2.66 8.06 -1.97
CA ILE A 17 3.45 8.94 -1.09
C ILE A 17 2.61 9.39 0.12
N GLY A 18 1.36 9.82 -0.11
CA GLY A 18 0.46 10.24 0.97
C GLY A 18 0.16 9.11 1.96
N MET A 19 -0.12 7.91 1.47
CA MET A 19 -0.34 6.71 2.30
C MET A 19 0.93 6.30 3.07
N GLY A 20 2.08 6.36 2.41
CA GLY A 20 3.38 6.07 3.01
C GLY A 20 3.73 7.05 4.13
N ILE A 21 3.42 8.33 3.98
CA ILE A 21 3.57 9.33 5.06
C ILE A 21 2.70 8.99 6.27
N ALA A 22 1.48 8.47 6.06
CA ALA A 22 0.59 8.10 7.17
C ALA A 22 1.20 7.03 8.09
N HIS A 23 2.05 6.12 7.56
CA HIS A 23 2.73 5.09 8.35
C HIS A 23 3.70 5.65 9.40
N PHE A 24 4.14 6.91 9.26
CA PHE A 24 5.04 7.56 10.21
C PHE A 24 4.32 8.48 11.21
N ARG A 25 2.99 8.60 11.09
CA ARG A 25 2.17 9.35 12.05
C ARG A 25 1.76 8.43 13.20
N ALA A 26 2.02 8.83 14.43
CA ALA A 26 1.85 8.00 15.62
C ALA A 26 0.47 7.32 15.73
N GLY A 27 -0.62 8.05 15.46
CA GLY A 27 -1.99 7.52 15.51
C GLY A 27 -2.24 6.43 14.44
N PRO A 28 -2.17 6.76 13.14
CA PRO A 28 -2.34 5.79 12.06
C PRO A 28 -1.38 4.60 12.16
N ALA A 29 -0.10 4.84 12.46
CA ALA A 29 0.91 3.78 12.61
C ALA A 29 0.52 2.75 13.67
N LYS A 30 0.01 3.21 14.83
CA LYS A 30 -0.48 2.33 15.90
C LYS A 30 -1.71 1.51 15.48
N THR A 31 -2.57 2.05 14.63
CA THR A 31 -3.72 1.32 14.09
C THR A 31 -3.27 0.28 13.07
N MET A 32 -2.42 0.66 12.11
CA MET A 32 -1.85 -0.26 11.11
C MET A 32 -1.09 -1.43 11.76
N ALA A 33 -0.31 -1.16 12.82
CA ALA A 33 0.41 -2.21 13.54
C ALA A 33 -0.54 -3.24 14.17
N ARG A 34 -1.75 -2.81 14.59
CA ARG A 34 -2.77 -3.70 15.13
C ARG A 34 -3.49 -4.51 14.05
N MET A 35 -3.52 -4.01 12.80
CA MET A 35 -4.08 -4.73 11.64
C MET A 35 -3.18 -5.87 11.17
N ILE A 36 -1.91 -5.92 11.56
CA ILE A 36 -1.02 -7.02 11.18
C ILE A 36 -1.55 -8.33 11.80
N PRO A 37 -1.85 -9.37 11.00
CA PRO A 37 -2.42 -10.63 11.48
C PRO A 37 -1.46 -11.35 12.44
N PRO A 38 -1.95 -12.11 13.44
CA PRO A 38 -1.11 -12.83 14.39
C PRO A 38 0.01 -13.67 13.74
N ALA A 39 -0.29 -14.34 12.63
CA ALA A 39 0.67 -15.16 11.88
C ALA A 39 1.90 -14.38 11.36
N LEU A 40 1.79 -13.06 11.17
CA LEU A 40 2.86 -12.19 10.67
C LEU A 40 3.57 -11.39 11.77
N ARG A 41 3.16 -11.51 13.04
CA ARG A 41 3.77 -10.74 14.15
C ARG A 41 5.07 -11.36 14.67
N GLY A 42 5.33 -12.63 14.38
CA GLY A 42 6.51 -13.34 14.90
C GLY A 42 6.58 -13.35 16.43
N ARG A 43 7.80 -13.52 16.98
CA ARG A 43 8.05 -13.56 18.43
C ARG A 43 8.43 -12.21 19.04
N ASP A 44 9.03 -11.32 18.25
CA ASP A 44 9.45 -9.99 18.73
C ASP A 44 8.24 -9.04 18.76
N PRO A 45 7.88 -8.45 19.92
CA PRO A 45 6.74 -7.53 20.04
C PRO A 45 6.88 -6.25 19.21
N ARG A 46 8.08 -5.92 18.72
CA ARG A 46 8.35 -4.75 17.87
C ARG A 46 8.13 -5.03 16.38
N THR A 47 7.94 -6.28 15.99
CA THR A 47 7.75 -6.69 14.59
C THR A 47 6.64 -5.90 13.89
N PRO A 48 5.44 -5.72 14.46
CA PRO A 48 4.38 -4.99 13.78
C PRO A 48 4.74 -3.54 13.47
N ALA A 49 5.39 -2.85 14.41
CA ALA A 49 5.84 -1.48 14.21
C ALA A 49 6.93 -1.37 13.13
N ARG A 50 7.86 -2.34 13.08
CA ARG A 50 8.88 -2.39 12.03
C ARG A 50 8.29 -2.67 10.66
N LEU A 51 7.31 -3.57 10.57
CA LEU A 51 6.61 -3.87 9.33
C LEU A 51 5.86 -2.63 8.82
N VAL A 52 5.17 -1.89 9.69
CA VAL A 52 4.52 -0.61 9.32
C VAL A 52 5.55 0.41 8.82
N ALA A 53 6.68 0.59 9.52
CA ALA A 53 7.71 1.53 9.07
C ALA A 53 8.30 1.10 7.71
N LEU A 54 8.54 -0.20 7.52
CA LEU A 54 9.04 -0.76 6.26
C LEU A 54 8.04 -0.55 5.12
N THR A 55 6.76 -0.88 5.33
CA THR A 55 5.74 -0.73 4.30
C THR A 55 5.53 0.74 3.93
N GLY A 56 5.56 1.65 4.91
CA GLY A 56 5.52 3.09 4.66
C GLY A 56 6.70 3.58 3.82
N ALA A 57 7.92 3.12 4.11
CA ALA A 57 9.09 3.44 3.31
C ALA A 57 8.98 2.90 1.87
N CYS A 58 8.47 1.68 1.70
CA CYS A 58 8.24 1.07 0.39
C CYS A 58 7.22 1.86 -0.44
N GLU A 59 6.12 2.33 0.15
CA GLU A 59 5.13 3.14 -0.56
C GLU A 59 5.71 4.48 -1.02
N ILE A 60 6.45 5.18 -0.14
CA ILE A 60 7.10 6.46 -0.50
C ILE A 60 8.12 6.22 -1.62
N ALA A 61 8.99 5.22 -1.48
CA ALA A 61 10.01 4.90 -2.48
C ALA A 61 9.39 4.51 -3.82
N GLY A 62 8.32 3.69 -3.80
CA GLY A 62 7.57 3.31 -4.99
C GLY A 62 6.92 4.52 -5.67
N GLY A 63 6.25 5.39 -4.89
CA GLY A 63 5.62 6.60 -5.41
C GLY A 63 6.62 7.58 -6.02
N VAL A 64 7.77 7.81 -5.37
CA VAL A 64 8.88 8.61 -5.94
C VAL A 64 9.45 7.93 -7.20
N GLY A 65 9.60 6.61 -7.17
CA GLY A 65 10.07 5.81 -8.31
C GLY A 65 9.15 5.88 -9.53
N LEU A 66 7.84 6.08 -9.34
CA LEU A 66 6.92 6.34 -10.44
C LEU A 66 7.18 7.71 -11.11
N VAL A 67 7.70 8.71 -10.41
CA VAL A 67 7.97 10.03 -11.01
C VAL A 67 9.21 9.97 -11.91
N VAL A 68 10.25 9.28 -11.46
CA VAL A 68 11.57 9.24 -12.12
C VAL A 68 11.55 8.32 -13.36
N PRO A 69 11.80 8.83 -14.59
CA PRO A 69 11.67 8.04 -15.82
C PRO A 69 12.41 6.70 -15.83
N ARG A 70 13.62 6.66 -15.25
CA ARG A 70 14.49 5.47 -15.23
C ARG A 70 14.00 4.36 -14.30
N THR A 71 13.23 4.68 -13.26
CA THR A 71 12.80 3.71 -12.25
C THR A 71 11.32 3.34 -12.34
N ARG A 72 10.54 4.04 -13.20
CA ARG A 72 9.11 3.80 -13.43
C ARG A 72 8.72 2.31 -13.55
N PRO A 73 9.38 1.49 -14.41
CA PRO A 73 8.93 0.12 -14.59
C PRO A 73 9.13 -0.71 -13.32
N ALA A 74 10.31 -0.60 -12.70
CA ALA A 74 10.63 -1.29 -11.47
C ALA A 74 9.72 -0.85 -10.31
N ALA A 75 9.45 0.45 -10.19
CA ALA A 75 8.57 1.00 -9.17
C ALA A 75 7.12 0.50 -9.31
N ALA A 76 6.59 0.46 -10.54
CA ALA A 76 5.25 -0.05 -10.78
C ALA A 76 5.13 -1.53 -10.41
N VAL A 77 6.08 -2.37 -10.85
CA VAL A 77 6.10 -3.80 -10.49
C VAL A 77 6.25 -4.01 -8.99
N ALA A 78 7.17 -3.27 -8.34
CA ALA A 78 7.37 -3.35 -6.90
C ALA A 78 6.10 -2.97 -6.13
N LEU A 79 5.39 -1.93 -6.54
CA LEU A 79 4.11 -1.52 -5.94
C LEU A 79 2.99 -2.56 -6.17
N MET A 80 2.96 -3.23 -7.32
CA MET A 80 2.01 -4.33 -7.54
C MET A 80 2.25 -5.49 -6.57
N VAL A 81 3.51 -5.93 -6.44
CA VAL A 81 3.90 -6.99 -5.48
C VAL A 81 3.62 -6.54 -4.05
N PHE A 82 3.92 -5.29 -3.73
CA PHE A 82 3.65 -4.70 -2.43
C PHE A 82 2.16 -4.75 -2.06
N LEU A 83 1.27 -4.37 -2.99
CA LEU A 83 -0.18 -4.42 -2.75
C LEU A 83 -0.65 -5.82 -2.39
N VAL A 84 -0.13 -6.85 -3.07
CA VAL A 84 -0.41 -8.25 -2.73
C VAL A 84 0.14 -8.59 -1.34
N ALA A 85 1.38 -8.18 -1.04
CA ALA A 85 2.05 -8.49 0.22
C ALA A 85 1.35 -7.85 1.45
N VAL A 86 0.78 -6.65 1.32
CA VAL A 86 0.06 -5.99 2.43
C VAL A 86 -1.41 -6.39 2.56
N PHE A 87 -1.98 -7.08 1.57
CA PHE A 87 -3.39 -7.48 1.60
C PHE A 87 -3.80 -8.30 2.83
N PRO A 88 -2.99 -9.24 3.37
CA PRO A 88 -3.38 -9.98 4.57
C PRO A 88 -3.73 -9.10 5.77
N ALA A 89 -3.06 -7.94 5.94
CA ALA A 89 -3.40 -7.00 7.00
C ALA A 89 -4.75 -6.29 6.75
N ASN A 90 -5.05 -5.97 5.49
CA ASN A 90 -6.33 -5.40 5.11
C ASN A 90 -7.49 -6.39 5.26
N ALA A 91 -7.27 -7.66 4.87
CA ALA A 91 -8.23 -8.73 5.04
C ALA A 91 -8.53 -8.98 6.53
N TYR A 92 -7.48 -9.09 7.36
CA TYR A 92 -7.66 -9.23 8.82
C TYR A 92 -8.42 -8.06 9.44
N ALA A 93 -8.15 -6.82 9.00
CA ALA A 93 -8.90 -5.67 9.47
C ALA A 93 -10.38 -5.74 9.07
N SER A 94 -10.68 -6.21 7.85
CA SER A 94 -12.06 -6.36 7.35
C SER A 94 -12.90 -7.36 8.14
N GLU A 95 -12.25 -8.34 8.78
CA GLU A 95 -12.89 -9.35 9.64
C GLU A 95 -13.17 -8.84 11.07
N HIS A 96 -12.59 -7.70 11.46
CA HIS A 96 -12.69 -7.14 12.82
C HIS A 96 -13.14 -5.66 12.79
N PRO A 97 -14.30 -5.34 12.18
CA PRO A 97 -14.79 -3.96 12.05
C PRO A 97 -15.05 -3.27 13.40
N GLU A 98 -15.41 -4.01 14.44
CA GLU A 98 -15.56 -3.52 15.81
C GLU A 98 -14.25 -2.97 16.39
N ARG A 99 -13.10 -3.46 15.91
CA ARG A 99 -11.78 -3.07 16.39
C ARG A 99 -11.15 -1.93 15.59
N PHE A 100 -11.45 -1.86 14.30
CA PHE A 100 -10.78 -0.93 13.37
C PHE A 100 -11.71 0.12 12.76
N GLY A 101 -13.02 0.03 12.98
CA GLY A 101 -14.01 1.02 12.58
C GLY A 101 -13.90 1.39 11.09
N PRO A 102 -13.82 2.68 10.73
CA PRO A 102 -13.72 3.12 9.33
C PRO A 102 -12.52 2.55 8.54
N VAL A 103 -11.47 2.06 9.22
CA VAL A 103 -10.29 1.49 8.57
C VAL A 103 -10.53 0.02 8.15
N ALA A 104 -11.50 -0.67 8.76
CA ALA A 104 -11.97 -1.98 8.33
C ALA A 104 -12.87 -1.89 7.09
N THR A 105 -12.28 -1.50 5.96
CA THR A 105 -12.98 -1.58 4.69
C THR A 105 -13.42 -3.03 4.44
N PRO A 106 -14.68 -3.29 4.03
CA PRO A 106 -15.14 -4.65 3.78
C PRO A 106 -14.27 -5.38 2.75
N PHE A 107 -14.15 -6.70 2.90
CA PHE A 107 -13.19 -7.53 2.16
C PHE A 107 -13.28 -7.33 0.63
N TRP A 108 -14.47 -7.49 0.05
CA TRP A 108 -14.66 -7.44 -1.40
C TRP A 108 -14.37 -6.06 -2.02
N PRO A 109 -14.89 -4.94 -1.48
CA PRO A 109 -14.48 -3.60 -1.92
C PRO A 109 -12.97 -3.37 -1.80
N ARG A 110 -12.35 -3.84 -0.72
CA ARG A 110 -10.90 -3.69 -0.50
C ARG A 110 -10.09 -4.47 -1.54
N LEU A 111 -10.46 -5.72 -1.79
CA LEU A 111 -9.84 -6.57 -2.80
C LEU A 111 -9.99 -5.97 -4.20
N GLY A 112 -11.21 -5.55 -4.57
CA GLY A 112 -11.48 -4.90 -5.85
C GLY A 112 -10.66 -3.62 -6.03
N GLY A 113 -10.55 -2.80 -4.99
CA GLY A 113 -9.70 -1.60 -5.00
C GLY A 113 -8.22 -1.91 -5.21
N GLN A 114 -7.68 -2.97 -4.59
CA GLN A 114 -6.29 -3.36 -4.83
C GLN A 114 -6.06 -3.93 -6.23
N ILE A 115 -6.98 -4.75 -6.75
CA ILE A 115 -6.92 -5.25 -8.13
C ILE A 115 -6.95 -4.08 -9.12
N LEU A 116 -7.79 -3.08 -8.87
CA LEU A 116 -7.83 -1.86 -9.69
C LEU A 116 -6.50 -1.10 -9.63
N LEU A 117 -5.93 -0.89 -8.44
CA LEU A 117 -4.62 -0.21 -8.31
C LEU A 117 -3.51 -0.98 -9.03
N ILE A 118 -3.49 -2.31 -8.92
CA ILE A 118 -2.55 -3.18 -9.66
C ILE A 118 -2.73 -3.00 -11.17
N GLY A 119 -3.98 -3.04 -11.65
CA GLY A 119 -4.30 -2.85 -13.07
C GLY A 119 -3.89 -1.47 -13.59
N LEU A 120 -4.12 -0.41 -12.80
CA LEU A 120 -3.70 0.95 -13.13
C LEU A 120 -2.17 1.08 -13.20
N LEU A 121 -1.44 0.47 -12.26
CA LEU A 121 0.02 0.40 -12.32
C LEU A 121 0.48 -0.33 -13.60
N GLY A 122 -0.15 -1.46 -13.94
CA GLY A 122 0.12 -2.23 -15.15
C GLY A 122 -0.12 -1.44 -16.43
N ALA A 123 -1.21 -0.67 -16.48
CA ALA A 123 -1.52 0.22 -17.61
C ALA A 123 -0.45 1.29 -17.84
N THR A 124 0.35 1.63 -16.82
CA THR A 124 1.49 2.56 -16.99
C THR A 124 2.73 1.93 -17.62
N LEU A 125 2.78 0.59 -17.72
CA LEU A 125 3.90 -0.19 -18.29
C LEU A 125 3.73 -0.50 -19.77
N VAL A 126 2.50 -0.71 -20.23
CA VAL A 126 2.20 -1.07 -21.62
C VAL A 126 2.46 0.15 -22.53
N ALA A 127 2.93 -0.08 -23.76
CA ALA A 127 3.26 0.96 -24.76
C ALA A 127 2.04 1.80 -25.18
#